data_AF-A0A0F8XIG6-F1
#
_entry.id   AF-A0A0F8XIG6-F1
#
_cell.length_a   1.000
_cell.length_b   1.000
_cell.length_c   1.000
_cell.angle_alpha   90.00
_cell.angle_beta   90.00
_cell.angle_gamma   90.00
#
_symmetry.space_group_name_H-M   'P 1'
#
loop_
_entity.id
_entity.type
_entity.pdbx_description
1 polymer ?
#
loop_
_entity_poly.entity_id
_entity_poly.type
_entity_poly.pdbx_seq_one_letter_code
_entity_poly.pdbx_strand_id
1 'polypeptide(L)' 'MLASICLDDGTKDQYDKAVPILEEYGINATWSLCHDLIGGAWRYGSPGTNLIDWNEVEVIKKRGDEIAD' A
#
# COMPACT_ATOMS: atom_id res chain seq x y z
N MET A 1 -4.33 24.09 2.26
CA MET A 1 -4.85 22.99 1.41
C MET A 1 -4.33 21.71 2.03
N LEU A 2 -5.21 20.86 2.53
CA LEU A 2 -4.82 19.52 2.99
C LEU A 2 -4.89 18.62 1.75
N ALA A 3 -3.73 18.16 1.27
CA ALA A 3 -3.65 17.17 0.21
C ALA A 3 -3.59 15.79 0.87
N SER A 4 -4.34 14.82 0.33
CA SER A 4 -4.23 13.41 0.73
C SER A 4 -3.30 12.68 -0.22
N ILE A 5 -2.54 11.72 0.30
CA ILE A 5 -1.75 10.78 -0.50
C ILE A 5 -2.56 9.49 -0.59
N CYS A 6 -2.91 9.10 -1.82
CA CYS A 6 -3.59 7.83 -2.10
C CYS A 6 -2.65 6.91 -2.87
N LEU A 7 -2.60 5.65 -2.46
CA LEU A 7 -1.76 4.61 -3.05
C LEU A 7 -2.65 3.43 -3.46
N ASP A 8 -2.76 3.21 -4.77
CA ASP A 8 -3.65 2.19 -5.32
C ASP A 8 -2.94 0.86 -5.59
N ASP A 9 -3.74 -0.19 -5.74
CA ASP A 9 -3.40 -1.57 -6.10
C ASP A 9 -2.64 -2.38 -5.04
N GLY A 10 -1.81 -1.72 -4.20
CA GLY A 10 -1.05 -2.39 -3.16
C GLY A 10 0.14 -3.19 -3.69
N THR A 11 0.82 -2.68 -4.72
CA THR A 11 2.01 -3.35 -5.26
C THR A 11 3.17 -3.33 -4.26
N LYS A 12 3.94 -4.42 -4.21
CA LYS A 12 5.07 -4.56 -3.27
C LYS A 12 6.14 -3.48 -3.44
N ASP A 13 6.47 -3.13 -4.69
CA ASP A 13 7.45 -2.08 -5.00
C ASP A 13 6.97 -0.69 -4.54
N GLN A 14 5.67 -0.40 -4.68
CA GLN A 14 5.09 0.83 -4.16
C GLN A 14 5.17 0.85 -2.63
N TYR A 15 4.84 -0.25 -1.95
CA TYR A 15 4.97 -0.37 -0.50
C TYR A 15 6.42 -0.13 -0.01
N ASP A 16 7.39 -0.82 -0.61
CA ASP A 16 8.80 -0.76 -0.20
C ASP A 16 9.39 0.65 -0.35
N LYS A 17 8.88 1.44 -1.29
CA LYS A 17 9.29 2.83 -1.52
C LYS A 17 8.49 3.83 -0.69
N ALA A 18 7.17 3.66 -0.62
CA ALA A 18 6.28 4.63 -0.03
C ALA A 18 6.40 4.65 1.49
N VAL A 19 6.45 3.49 2.16
CA VAL A 19 6.45 3.44 3.62
C VAL A 19 7.62 4.23 4.24
N PRO A 20 8.89 4.04 3.83
CA PRO A 20 10.00 4.83 4.38
C PRO A 20 9.84 6.34 4.17
N ILE A 21 9.32 6.76 3.02
CA ILE A 21 9.10 8.18 2.71
C ILE A 21 7.99 8.72 3.61
N LEU A 22 6.86 8.02 3.71
CA LEU A 22 5.75 8.43 4.57
C LEU A 22 6.19 8.52 6.05
N GLU A 23 7.08 7.62 6.52
CA GLU A 23 7.70 7.69 7.84
C GLU A 23 8.57 8.93 8.03
N GLU A 24 9.47 9.19 7.09
CA GLU A 24 10.41 10.31 7.14
C GLU A 24 9.69 11.65 7.32
N TYR A 25 8.54 11.81 6.65
CA TYR A 25 7.77 13.06 6.69
C TYR A 25 6.62 13.07 7.70
N GLY A 26 6.38 11.96 8.41
CA GLY A 26 5.27 11.86 9.37
C GLY A 26 3.89 12.02 8.72
N ILE A 27 3.73 11.51 7.49
CA ILE A 27 2.50 11.64 6.71
C ILE A 27 1.77 10.29 6.68
N ASN A 28 0.46 10.34 6.87
CA ASN A 28 -0.41 9.20 6.66
C ASN A 28 -0.97 9.18 5.23
N ALA A 29 -1.23 7.97 4.72
CA ALA A 29 -1.79 7.74 3.40
C ALA A 29 -3.07 6.89 3.47
N THR A 30 -3.86 6.93 2.40
CA THR A 30 -4.96 6.00 2.16
C THR A 30 -4.51 4.96 1.12
N TRP A 31 -4.69 3.68 1.43
CA TRP A 31 -4.30 2.56 0.57
C TRP A 31 -5.54 1.86 0.01
N SER A 32 -5.68 1.85 -1.32
CA SER A 32 -6.76 1.13 -2.02
C SER A 32 -6.22 -0.22 -2.48
N LEU A 33 -6.57 -1.29 -1.78
CA LEU A 33 -5.96 -2.61 -1.99
C LEU A 33 -6.85 -3.53 -2.83
N CYS A 34 -6.25 -4.33 -3.71
CA CYS A 34 -6.96 -5.45 -4.34
C CYS A 34 -7.06 -6.63 -3.38
N HIS A 35 -8.07 -6.59 -2.51
CA HIS A 35 -8.29 -7.52 -1.40
C HIS A 35 -8.25 -9.00 -1.79
N ASP A 36 -8.74 -9.37 -2.97
CA ASP A 36 -8.77 -10.75 -3.47
C ASP A 36 -7.39 -11.24 -3.98
N LEU A 37 -6.42 -10.34 -4.10
CA LEU A 37 -5.08 -10.61 -4.65
C LEU A 37 -3.95 -10.42 -3.63
N ILE A 38 -4.25 -10.00 -2.40
CA ILE A 38 -3.26 -9.80 -1.32
C ILE A 38 -2.43 -11.08 -1.11
N GLY A 39 -1.11 -10.92 -1.03
CA GLY A 39 -0.12 -12.00 -0.91
C GLY A 39 0.13 -12.76 -2.21
N GLY A 40 -0.46 -12.34 -3.32
CA GLY A 40 -0.37 -12.97 -4.63
C GLY A 40 0.30 -12.10 -5.69
N ALA A 41 0.26 -12.59 -6.92
CA ALA A 41 0.71 -11.87 -8.09
C ALA A 41 -0.37 -10.92 -8.61
N TRP A 42 0.06 -9.77 -9.11
CA TRP A 42 -0.77 -8.83 -9.83
C TRP A 42 -1.28 -9.45 -11.14
N ARG A 43 -2.60 -9.44 -11.33
CA ARG A 43 -3.25 -10.08 -12.49
C ARG A 43 -3.58 -9.13 -13.63
N TYR A 44 -3.68 -7.83 -13.34
CA TYR A 44 -4.25 -6.84 -14.27
C TYR A 44 -3.22 -5.83 -14.81
N GLY A 45 -1.93 -5.98 -14.44
CA GLY A 45 -0.86 -5.09 -14.88
C GLY A 45 0.39 -5.85 -15.29
N SER A 46 1.56 -5.39 -14.83
CA SER A 46 2.85 -5.99 -15.21
C SER A 46 2.99 -7.43 -14.69
N PRO A 47 3.28 -8.40 -15.58
CA PRO A 47 3.58 -9.78 -15.18
C PRO A 47 4.73 -9.84 -14.17
N GLY A 48 4.57 -10.62 -13.12
CA GLY A 48 5.60 -10.82 -12.09
C GLY A 48 5.65 -9.75 -11.00
N THR A 49 4.76 -8.75 -11.03
CA THR A 49 4.57 -7.85 -9.89
C THR A 49 3.84 -8.60 -8.77
N ASN A 50 4.42 -8.60 -7.58
CA ASN A 50 3.75 -9.10 -6.37
C ASN A 50 2.97 -7.96 -5.70
N LEU A 51 1.83 -8.31 -5.12
CA LEU A 51 1.14 -7.44 -4.19
C LEU A 51 1.65 -7.65 -2.78
N ILE A 52 1.38 -6.68 -1.92
CA ILE A 52 1.64 -6.80 -0.49
C ILE A 52 0.89 -7.99 0.13
N ASP A 53 1.42 -8.53 1.22
CA ASP A 53 0.80 -9.57 2.03
C ASP A 53 0.06 -9.00 3.26
N TRP A 54 -0.58 -9.88 4.02
CA TRP A 54 -1.31 -9.48 5.23
C TRP A 54 -0.41 -8.98 6.37
N ASN A 55 0.87 -9.35 6.42
CA ASN A 55 1.79 -8.80 7.42
C ASN A 55 2.08 -7.33 7.13
N GLU A 56 2.21 -6.98 5.85
CA GLU A 56 2.45 -5.61 5.39
C GLU A 56 1.21 -4.73 5.56
N VAL A 57 0.02 -5.30 5.35
CA VAL A 57 -1.26 -4.66 5.72
C VAL A 57 -1.32 -4.32 7.21
N GLU A 58 -0.84 -5.21 8.08
CA GLU A 58 -0.77 -4.93 9.53
C GLU A 58 0.23 -3.81 9.86
N VAL A 59 1.32 -3.68 9.10
CA VAL A 59 2.24 -2.53 9.23
C VAL A 59 1.53 -1.24 8.85
N ILE A 60 0.86 -1.20 7.69
CA ILE A 60 0.07 -0.06 7.22
C ILE A 60 -0.92 0.41 8.32
N LYS A 61 -1.70 -0.52 8.89
CA LYS A 61 -2.64 -0.17 9.98
C LYS A 61 -1.96 0.38 11.23
N LYS A 62 -0.84 -0.20 11.66
CA LYS A 62 -0.11 0.26 12.86
C LYS A 62 0.48 1.65 12.70
N ARG A 63 0.75 2.09 11.47
CA ARG A 63 1.19 3.45 11.14
C ARG A 63 0.07 4.50 11.25
N GLY A 64 -1.18 4.06 11.33
CA GLY A 64 -2.36 4.94 11.28
C GLY A 64 -2.78 5.32 9.86
N ASP A 65 -2.23 4.63 8.84
CA ASP A 65 -2.69 4.77 7.47
C ASP A 65 -4.11 4.17 7.32
N GLU A 66 -4.90 4.72 6.41
CA GLU A 66 -6.24 4.26 6.09
C GLU A 66 -6.19 3.16 5.03
N ILE A 67 -7.06 2.15 5.13
CA ILE A 67 -7.30 1.19 4.06
C ILE A 67 -8.70 1.46 3.51
N ALA A 68 -8.76 1.78 2.22
CA ALA A 68 -10.01 1.99 1.50
C ALA A 68 -10.57 0.64 0.99
N ASP A 69 -11.90 0.54 1.00
CA ASP A 69 -12.67 -0.63 0.57
C ASP A 69 -13.07 -0.54 -0.91
#